data_AF-A0A8J2PVD4-F1
#
_entry.id   AF-A0A8J2PVD4-F1
#
_cell.length_a   1.000
_cell.length_b   1.000
_cell.length_c   1.000
_cell.angle_alpha   90.00
_cell.angle_beta   90.00
_cell.angle_gamma   90.00
#
_symmetry.space_group_name_H-M   'P 1'
#
loop_
_entity.id
_entity.type
_entity.pdbx_description
1 polymer ?
#
loop_
_entity_poly.entity_id
_entity_poly.type
_entity_poly.pdbx_seq_one_letter_code
_entity_poly.pdbx_strand_id
1 'polypeptide(L)'
;MFWSINKSRGDLNSDKRAFAMTIDETAADADTTGEERSCASTRSTESDGSPNISSSPESPERKVTSSLSSGSMSFYKSKSKPFTWTLSLLVLSVVSMWLCIVFYLLPSQPKNEDLTWTWTEPEDQSSKLNQRPIIGVLTQEYKFYDWHPSSQHHIFANSDKFPKPNGHNLYIAASYIQFIEGAGARAVPILANGDEAYLRKIFKSVNGILFPGGAVPFNDSLYGKAGRLLLQLAREANDRGDYFPMWGTCLGFEFMLYTASGSQEIRADCGAVNVVDRLKFTEAASKSRLFGNAKKSVISALGTKKVTINFHKYCITPENFTKFNLDQEYQILSINYDSTSKLSYVSSVEHKRYPFYAVQFHPEKVLYEWTTKEKIPHSREAIESSQYFANYLIDEAKKNNHTFESQEEENRNLIYNYIPTFTGANGSTFGQTYFFAL
;
A
#
# COMPACT_ATOMS: atom_id res chain seq x y z
N MET A 1 -41.47 5.06 -27.85
CA MET A 1 -42.37 4.03 -28.42
C MET A 1 -42.48 2.94 -27.35
N PHE A 2 -43.65 2.85 -26.71
CA PHE A 2 -43.95 1.96 -25.59
C PHE A 2 -43.84 0.49 -26.00
N TRP A 3 -43.41 -0.41 -25.10
CA TRP A 3 -44.08 -1.71 -24.96
C TRP A 3 -43.95 -2.26 -23.54
N SER A 4 -45.02 -2.97 -23.17
CA SER A 4 -45.49 -3.26 -21.82
C SER A 4 -45.09 -4.66 -21.34
N ILE A 5 -45.05 -4.75 -20.02
CA ILE A 5 -45.13 -5.89 -19.10
C ILE A 5 -45.86 -7.13 -19.65
N ASN A 6 -45.34 -8.31 -19.34
CA ASN A 6 -46.20 -9.46 -19.03
C ASN A 6 -45.66 -10.28 -17.85
N LYS A 7 -46.54 -10.53 -16.88
CA LYS A 7 -46.32 -11.20 -15.60
C LYS A 7 -47.26 -12.40 -15.60
N SER A 8 -46.76 -13.63 -15.45
CA SER A 8 -47.62 -14.80 -15.21
C SER A 8 -47.18 -15.52 -13.95
N ARG A 9 -48.09 -15.53 -12.96
CA ARG A 9 -48.12 -16.46 -11.82
C ARG A 9 -48.59 -17.82 -12.30
N GLY A 10 -48.04 -18.88 -11.71
CA GLY A 10 -48.59 -20.23 -11.71
C GLY A 10 -47.99 -21.01 -10.55
N ASP A 11 -48.77 -21.17 -9.48
CA ASP A 11 -48.53 -22.12 -8.38
C ASP A 11 -48.94 -23.54 -8.84
N LEU A 12 -48.21 -24.58 -8.37
CA LEU A 12 -48.73 -25.73 -7.61
C LEU A 12 -47.70 -26.89 -7.52
N ASN A 13 -47.18 -27.08 -6.30
CA ASN A 13 -47.07 -28.31 -5.47
C ASN A 13 -46.49 -29.66 -5.97
N SER A 14 -45.93 -30.39 -4.98
CA SER A 14 -45.36 -31.77 -4.92
C SER A 14 -43.89 -31.89 -5.38
N ASP A 15 -42.93 -32.45 -4.64
CA ASP A 15 -42.96 -33.52 -3.63
C ASP A 15 -41.88 -33.35 -2.55
N LYS A 16 -42.24 -33.69 -1.32
CA LYS A 16 -41.34 -33.89 -0.17
C LYS A 16 -40.80 -35.33 -0.21
N ARG A 17 -39.48 -35.50 -0.08
CA ARG A 17 -38.91 -36.72 0.53
C ARG A 17 -37.83 -36.33 1.54
N ALA A 18 -38.19 -36.52 2.80
CA ALA A 18 -37.32 -36.53 3.95
C ALA A 18 -36.51 -37.84 3.98
N PHE A 19 -35.22 -37.75 4.33
CA PHE A 19 -34.50 -38.84 4.95
C PHE A 19 -34.22 -38.42 6.39
N ALA A 20 -34.92 -39.07 7.32
CA ALA A 20 -34.63 -39.03 8.75
C ALA A 20 -33.54 -40.07 9.04
N MET A 21 -32.54 -39.69 9.83
CA MET A 21 -31.74 -40.63 10.61
C MET A 21 -31.82 -40.20 12.07
N THR A 22 -32.52 -41.03 12.82
CA THR A 22 -32.65 -41.06 14.27
C THR A 22 -31.33 -41.49 14.89
N ILE A 23 -30.84 -40.80 15.91
CA ILE A 23 -30.05 -41.43 16.99
C ILE A 23 -30.55 -40.83 18.31
N ASP A 24 -30.94 -41.74 19.18
CA ASP A 24 -31.57 -41.55 20.48
C ASP A 24 -30.54 -41.23 21.56
N GLU A 25 -31.05 -40.67 22.65
CA GLU A 25 -30.37 -40.14 23.83
C GLU A 25 -29.65 -41.21 24.67
N THR A 26 -28.71 -40.80 25.52
CA THR A 26 -28.76 -41.11 26.97
C THR A 26 -27.79 -40.25 27.76
N ALA A 27 -28.27 -39.84 28.94
CA ALA A 27 -27.72 -38.88 29.88
C ALA A 27 -26.61 -39.43 30.80
N ALA A 28 -25.86 -38.52 31.44
CA ALA A 28 -25.41 -38.66 32.82
C ALA A 28 -25.02 -37.30 33.42
N ASP A 29 -25.80 -36.86 34.41
CA ASP A 29 -25.45 -35.85 35.41
C ASP A 29 -24.29 -36.34 36.30
N ALA A 30 -23.43 -35.41 36.74
CA ALA A 30 -22.88 -35.43 38.09
C ALA A 30 -22.33 -34.04 38.49
N ASP A 31 -22.82 -33.63 39.66
CA ASP A 31 -22.67 -32.42 40.42
C ASP A 31 -21.30 -32.31 41.15
N THR A 32 -21.07 -31.15 41.77
CA THR A 32 -20.31 -30.85 43.01
C THR A 32 -19.04 -29.97 42.98
N THR A 33 -19.25 -28.71 43.39
CA THR A 33 -18.67 -27.96 44.55
C THR A 33 -17.17 -27.64 44.71
N GLY A 34 -16.92 -26.37 45.08
CA GLY A 34 -15.88 -25.90 46.04
C GLY A 34 -14.50 -25.63 45.43
N GLU A 35 -13.72 -24.60 45.77
CA GLU A 35 -13.69 -23.67 46.90
C GLU A 35 -12.97 -22.36 46.47
N GLU A 36 -13.37 -21.25 47.08
CA GLU A 36 -12.57 -20.03 47.20
C GLU A 36 -11.32 -20.28 48.05
N ARG A 37 -10.20 -19.60 47.75
CA ARG A 37 -9.33 -19.02 48.79
C ARG A 37 -8.40 -17.93 48.26
N SER A 38 -8.17 -17.00 49.17
CA SER A 38 -7.64 -15.66 49.02
C SER A 38 -6.25 -15.54 49.66
N CYS A 39 -5.49 -14.55 49.15
CA CYS A 39 -4.51 -13.68 49.81
C CYS A 39 -3.12 -14.16 50.30
N ALA A 40 -2.22 -13.16 50.15
CA ALA A 40 -1.02 -12.81 50.93
C ALA A 40 0.30 -13.55 50.57
N SER A 41 1.26 -12.86 49.95
CA SER A 41 2.23 -11.90 50.53
C SER A 41 3.32 -12.58 51.35
N THR A 42 4.57 -12.53 50.86
CA THR A 42 5.73 -12.11 51.65
C THR A 42 6.81 -11.49 50.78
N ARG A 43 7.41 -10.45 51.35
CA ARG A 43 8.44 -9.53 50.89
C ARG A 43 9.49 -9.50 52.01
N SER A 44 10.78 -9.56 51.72
CA SER A 44 11.88 -9.06 52.59
C SER A 44 13.23 -9.31 51.91
N THR A 45 13.90 -8.28 51.34
CA THR A 45 14.98 -7.42 51.91
C THR A 45 16.38 -8.00 51.69
N GLU A 46 17.24 -7.38 50.87
CA GLU A 46 18.34 -6.42 51.23
C GLU A 46 19.46 -7.12 52.04
N SER A 47 20.77 -7.00 51.74
CA SER A 47 21.55 -5.76 51.60
C SER A 47 23.00 -6.00 51.08
N ASP A 48 23.53 -4.97 50.42
CA ASP A 48 24.90 -4.39 50.48
C ASP A 48 26.18 -5.13 50.03
N GLY A 49 26.96 -4.41 49.21
CA GLY A 49 28.41 -4.59 49.07
C GLY A 49 29.03 -4.12 47.74
N SER A 50 29.41 -2.85 47.64
CA SER A 50 30.47 -2.33 46.74
C SER A 50 31.62 -1.80 47.63
N PRO A 51 32.89 -1.56 47.18
CA PRO A 51 33.31 -1.28 45.80
C PRO A 51 34.70 -1.85 45.34
N ASN A 52 35.07 -1.49 44.10
CA ASN A 52 36.41 -1.20 43.55
C ASN A 52 37.23 -2.23 42.71
N ILE A 53 37.39 -1.85 41.42
CA ILE A 53 38.63 -1.59 40.65
C ILE A 53 39.34 -2.73 39.84
N SER A 54 39.62 -2.36 38.57
CA SER A 54 40.66 -2.81 37.61
C SER A 54 40.42 -4.10 36.83
N SER A 55 40.79 -4.27 35.55
CA SER A 55 41.32 -3.39 34.49
C SER A 55 41.40 -4.23 33.20
N SER A 56 41.06 -3.66 32.06
CA SER A 56 41.28 -4.20 30.71
C SER A 56 42.77 -4.17 30.32
N PRO A 57 43.24 -5.02 29.38
CA PRO A 57 44.55 -4.88 28.77
C PRO A 57 44.48 -4.22 27.38
N GLU A 58 45.32 -3.21 27.16
CA GLU A 58 45.73 -2.71 25.85
C GLU A 58 47.25 -2.46 25.86
N SER A 59 47.96 -2.82 24.77
CA SER A 59 49.25 -2.24 24.36
C SER A 59 49.69 -2.83 22.99
N PRO A 60 50.68 -2.26 22.26
CA PRO A 60 51.22 -0.89 22.36
C PRO A 60 51.40 -0.16 21.00
N GLU A 61 51.34 1.18 21.05
CA GLU A 61 51.96 2.08 20.08
C GLU A 61 53.46 2.27 20.35
N ARG A 62 54.22 2.56 19.27
CA ARG A 62 55.69 2.64 19.24
C ARG A 62 56.12 4.12 19.09
N LYS A 63 56.98 4.61 19.98
CA LYS A 63 57.67 5.92 19.89
C LYS A 63 59.18 5.71 19.94
N VAL A 64 59.93 6.32 19.02
CA VAL A 64 61.39 6.48 19.11
C VAL A 64 61.73 7.93 18.76
N THR A 65 62.73 8.42 19.48
CA THR A 65 63.17 9.80 19.76
C THR A 65 64.17 10.39 18.76
N SER A 66 64.30 11.71 18.78
CA SER A 66 65.26 12.57 18.06
C SER A 66 66.68 12.56 18.64
N SER A 67 67.70 12.81 17.79
CA SER A 67 68.95 13.47 18.17
C SER A 67 69.66 14.16 16.98
N LEU A 68 70.40 15.22 17.28
CA LEU A 68 71.10 16.19 16.42
C LEU A 68 72.60 16.19 16.79
N SER A 69 73.52 16.26 15.81
CA SER A 69 74.85 16.94 15.87
C SER A 69 75.53 16.86 14.47
N SER A 70 75.88 17.98 13.81
CA SER A 70 77.11 18.81 13.84
C SER A 70 78.27 18.34 12.95
N GLY A 71 78.74 19.19 12.01
CA GLY A 71 80.04 19.05 11.31
C GLY A 71 80.16 19.88 10.01
N SER A 72 81.27 20.59 9.83
CA SER A 72 81.50 21.82 9.04
C SER A 72 82.47 21.71 7.84
N MET A 73 82.50 22.71 6.92
CA MET A 73 83.70 23.44 6.38
C MET A 73 83.29 24.48 5.29
N SER A 74 83.60 25.80 5.44
CA SER A 74 84.79 26.58 4.95
C SER A 74 84.77 26.90 3.43
N PHE A 75 85.15 28.04 2.83
CA PHE A 75 85.44 29.47 3.12
C PHE A 75 85.56 30.14 1.71
N TYR A 76 85.26 31.44 1.50
CA TYR A 76 86.12 32.43 0.80
C TYR A 76 85.42 33.80 0.61
N LYS A 77 86.17 34.88 0.92
CA LYS A 77 85.78 36.31 0.77
C LYS A 77 85.99 36.79 -0.67
N SER A 78 85.18 37.73 -1.16
CA SER A 78 85.65 38.81 -2.05
C SER A 78 84.74 40.04 -2.03
N LYS A 79 85.36 41.22 -2.21
CA LYS A 79 84.79 42.58 -2.16
C LYS A 79 84.27 43.02 -3.55
N SER A 80 83.22 43.85 -3.59
CA SER A 80 83.06 44.93 -4.60
C SER A 80 82.00 45.97 -4.15
N LYS A 81 82.21 47.25 -4.53
CA LYS A 81 81.36 48.42 -4.23
C LYS A 81 80.36 48.73 -5.39
N PRO A 82 79.64 49.87 -5.40
CA PRO A 82 78.18 49.97 -5.33
C PRO A 82 77.49 50.15 -6.71
N PHE A 83 76.29 49.59 -6.87
CA PHE A 83 75.44 49.84 -8.04
C PHE A 83 74.31 50.81 -7.68
N THR A 84 74.10 51.80 -8.55
CA THR A 84 73.31 53.02 -8.33
C THR A 84 71.81 52.77 -8.40
N TRP A 85 71.07 53.22 -7.38
CA TRP A 85 69.61 53.20 -7.31
C TRP A 85 69.02 54.45 -7.98
N THR A 86 68.79 54.42 -9.29
CA THR A 86 67.96 55.46 -9.94
C THR A 86 66.89 54.89 -10.88
N LEU A 87 66.71 53.56 -10.95
CA LEU A 87 65.70 52.94 -11.84
C LEU A 87 64.53 52.24 -11.13
N SER A 88 64.42 52.30 -9.80
CA SER A 88 63.37 51.58 -9.06
C SER A 88 62.13 52.38 -8.69
N LEU A 89 62.15 53.72 -8.79
CA LEU A 89 60.98 54.54 -8.42
C LEU A 89 60.01 54.80 -9.59
N LEU A 90 60.46 54.64 -10.84
CA LEU A 90 59.62 54.84 -12.03
C LEU A 90 58.82 53.59 -12.42
N VAL A 91 59.31 52.40 -12.08
CA VAL A 91 58.58 51.13 -12.33
C VAL A 91 57.44 50.93 -11.32
N LEU A 92 57.61 51.39 -10.08
CA LEU A 92 56.57 51.28 -9.04
C LEU A 92 55.38 52.24 -9.29
N SER A 93 55.59 53.43 -9.88
CA SER A 93 54.50 54.36 -10.16
C SER A 93 53.63 53.90 -11.34
N VAL A 94 54.23 53.30 -12.37
CA VAL A 94 53.48 52.78 -13.53
C VAL A 94 52.67 51.55 -13.15
N VAL A 95 53.18 50.65 -12.30
CA VAL A 95 52.41 49.49 -11.81
C VAL A 95 51.25 49.91 -10.90
N SER A 96 51.44 50.95 -10.06
CA SER A 96 50.36 51.51 -9.24
C SER A 96 49.26 52.16 -10.07
N MET A 97 49.61 52.88 -11.14
CA MET A 97 48.63 53.54 -12.01
C MET A 97 47.84 52.52 -12.85
N TRP A 98 48.48 51.43 -13.30
CA TRP A 98 47.80 50.34 -14.01
C TRP A 98 46.86 49.53 -13.10
N LEU A 99 47.23 49.30 -11.83
CA LEU A 99 46.33 48.64 -10.88
C LEU A 99 45.10 49.50 -10.56
N CYS A 100 45.24 50.83 -10.44
CA CYS A 100 44.10 51.72 -10.22
C CYS A 100 43.14 51.79 -11.43
N ILE A 101 43.66 51.75 -12.67
CA ILE A 101 42.82 51.76 -13.88
C ILE A 101 42.08 50.43 -14.07
N VAL A 102 42.72 49.30 -13.76
CA VAL A 102 42.05 47.98 -13.79
C VAL A 102 40.92 47.91 -12.75
N PHE A 103 41.08 48.50 -11.56
CA PHE A 103 40.00 48.56 -10.56
C PHE A 103 38.85 49.52 -10.94
N TYR A 104 39.10 50.57 -11.73
CA TYR A 104 38.07 51.53 -12.17
C TYR A 104 37.34 51.13 -13.47
N LEU A 105 37.92 50.25 -14.30
CA LEU A 105 37.33 49.76 -15.55
C LEU A 105 36.76 48.34 -15.47
N LEU A 106 36.91 47.66 -14.33
CA LEU A 106 36.13 46.45 -14.07
C LEU A 106 34.68 46.87 -13.83
N PRO A 107 33.70 46.32 -14.57
CA PRO A 107 32.30 46.53 -14.25
C PRO A 107 32.12 46.14 -12.78
N SER A 108 31.46 47.01 -12.01
CA SER A 108 31.09 46.72 -10.63
C SER A 108 30.52 45.31 -10.59
N GLN A 109 31.11 44.45 -9.75
CA GLN A 109 30.56 43.13 -9.44
C GLN A 109 29.05 43.32 -9.29
N PRO A 110 28.20 42.52 -9.97
CA PRO A 110 26.79 42.59 -9.67
C PRO A 110 26.69 42.44 -8.16
N LYS A 111 26.03 43.40 -7.51
CA LYS A 111 25.62 43.24 -6.12
C LYS A 111 25.03 41.83 -6.05
N ASN A 112 25.32 41.09 -4.98
CA ASN A 112 24.53 39.90 -4.66
C ASN A 112 23.08 40.36 -4.66
N GLU A 113 22.43 40.24 -5.82
CA GLU A 113 21.01 40.07 -5.91
C GLU A 113 20.86 38.77 -5.15
N ASP A 114 20.33 38.87 -3.92
CA ASP A 114 19.66 37.74 -3.33
C ASP A 114 18.85 37.14 -4.47
N LEU A 115 19.26 35.94 -4.91
CA LEU A 115 18.49 35.15 -5.86
C LEU A 115 17.22 34.76 -5.11
N THR A 116 16.31 35.72 -4.97
CA THR A 116 14.93 35.47 -4.60
C THR A 116 14.37 34.79 -5.82
N TRP A 117 14.47 33.46 -5.81
CA TRP A 117 13.67 32.61 -6.67
C TRP A 117 12.22 32.95 -6.35
N THR A 118 11.63 33.86 -7.11
CA THR A 118 10.20 34.08 -7.08
C THR A 118 9.60 32.87 -7.76
N TRP A 119 9.23 31.87 -6.97
CA TRP A 119 8.26 30.90 -7.39
C TRP A 119 6.98 31.68 -7.68
N THR A 120 6.72 31.92 -8.96
CA THR A 120 5.33 32.05 -9.38
C THR A 120 4.74 30.66 -9.17
N GLU A 121 4.24 30.42 -7.96
CA GLU A 121 3.43 29.25 -7.65
C GLU A 121 2.35 29.19 -8.74
N PRO A 122 2.33 28.16 -9.60
CA PRO A 122 1.20 27.98 -10.50
C PRO A 122 -0.05 27.94 -9.62
N GLU A 123 -1.08 28.69 -10.01
CA GLU A 123 -2.34 28.85 -9.26
C GLU A 123 -2.69 27.54 -8.54
N ASP A 124 -2.47 27.53 -7.22
CA ASP A 124 -2.36 26.30 -6.46
C ASP A 124 -3.71 25.58 -6.41
N GLN A 125 -3.91 24.64 -7.33
CA GLN A 125 -5.10 23.80 -7.34
C GLN A 125 -5.13 22.87 -6.11
N SER A 126 -4.05 22.77 -5.32
CA SER A 126 -4.07 22.06 -4.03
C SER A 126 -5.06 22.67 -3.04
N SER A 127 -5.32 23.98 -3.16
CA SER A 127 -6.35 24.69 -2.39
C SER A 127 -7.78 24.18 -2.62
N LYS A 128 -8.04 23.47 -3.73
CA LYS A 128 -9.33 22.85 -4.06
C LYS A 128 -9.40 21.35 -3.75
N LEU A 129 -8.27 20.72 -3.43
CA LEU A 129 -8.20 19.28 -3.14
C LEU A 129 -8.38 19.02 -1.65
N ASN A 130 -9.10 17.95 -1.31
CA ASN A 130 -9.23 17.49 0.08
C ASN A 130 -7.87 16.96 0.57
N GLN A 131 -7.22 17.67 1.50
CA GLN A 131 -5.92 17.29 2.06
C GLN A 131 -6.00 16.28 3.21
N ARG A 132 -7.21 15.80 3.57
CA ARG A 132 -7.42 14.81 4.64
C ARG A 132 -8.31 13.65 4.17
N PRO A 133 -8.00 13.00 3.03
CA PRO A 133 -8.86 11.96 2.48
C PRO A 133 -8.99 10.76 3.43
N ILE A 134 -10.18 10.16 3.42
CA ILE A 134 -10.51 8.93 4.13
C ILE A 134 -10.91 7.87 3.12
N ILE A 135 -10.28 6.70 3.15
CA ILE A 135 -10.60 5.58 2.28
C ILE A 135 -11.36 4.53 3.08
N GLY A 136 -12.50 4.10 2.55
CA GLY A 136 -13.20 2.93 3.06
C GLY A 136 -12.57 1.64 2.56
N VAL A 137 -12.32 0.67 3.44
CA VAL A 137 -11.83 -0.67 3.06
C VAL A 137 -12.90 -1.71 3.37
N LEU A 138 -13.38 -2.40 2.35
CA LEU A 138 -14.44 -3.39 2.53
C LEU A 138 -13.91 -4.62 3.30
N THR A 139 -14.54 -4.92 4.42
CA THR A 139 -14.30 -6.17 5.16
C THR A 139 -14.81 -7.37 4.38
N GLN A 140 -14.31 -8.56 4.69
CA GLN A 140 -14.79 -9.80 4.09
C GLN A 140 -14.91 -10.90 5.13
N GLU A 141 -15.70 -11.93 4.81
CA GLU A 141 -15.90 -13.04 5.74
C GLU A 141 -14.63 -13.85 6.00
N TYR A 142 -14.35 -14.06 7.28
CA TYR A 142 -13.43 -15.04 7.81
C TYR A 142 -14.13 -16.41 7.86
N LYS A 143 -14.24 -17.08 6.71
CA LYS A 143 -14.70 -18.48 6.64
C LYS A 143 -13.55 -19.36 6.17
N PHE A 144 -13.48 -20.58 6.72
CA PHE A 144 -12.61 -21.63 6.19
C PHE A 144 -13.18 -22.05 4.84
N TYR A 145 -12.79 -21.36 3.77
CA TYR A 145 -12.94 -21.91 2.44
C TYR A 145 -11.77 -22.85 2.23
N ASP A 146 -12.04 -24.14 2.18
CA ASP A 146 -11.05 -25.15 1.85
C ASP A 146 -10.44 -24.80 0.48
N TRP A 147 -9.26 -24.19 0.55
CA TRP A 147 -8.49 -23.77 -0.61
C TRP A 147 -7.87 -24.98 -1.35
N HIS A 148 -8.29 -26.23 -1.01
CA HIS A 148 -7.91 -27.56 -1.53
C HIS A 148 -7.07 -28.40 -0.54
N PRO A 149 -7.29 -29.74 -0.41
CA PRO A 149 -6.57 -30.60 0.55
C PRO A 149 -5.04 -30.68 0.36
N SER A 150 -4.54 -30.38 -0.83
CA SER A 150 -3.11 -30.45 -1.19
C SER A 150 -2.36 -29.12 -1.06
N SER A 151 -3.04 -28.09 -0.56
CA SER A 151 -2.65 -26.71 -0.79
C SER A 151 -2.09 -26.11 0.50
N GLN A 152 -0.77 -26.11 0.62
CA GLN A 152 -0.07 -25.61 1.82
C GLN A 152 -0.21 -24.08 2.06
N HIS A 153 -1.08 -23.38 1.33
CA HIS A 153 -1.25 -21.91 1.37
C HIS A 153 -2.67 -21.50 1.77
N HIS A 154 -3.08 -21.89 2.97
CA HIS A 154 -4.28 -21.32 3.58
C HIS A 154 -3.95 -19.91 4.10
N ILE A 155 -4.80 -18.91 3.76
CA ILE A 155 -4.70 -17.54 4.28
C ILE A 155 -4.59 -17.56 5.81
N PHE A 156 -5.35 -18.46 6.44
CA PHE A 156 -5.35 -18.74 7.87
C PHE A 156 -5.13 -20.23 8.08
N ALA A 157 -3.89 -20.69 7.96
CA ALA A 157 -3.56 -22.06 8.36
C ALA A 157 -3.95 -22.22 9.85
N ASN A 158 -4.82 -23.18 10.16
CA ASN A 158 -5.30 -23.47 11.53
C ASN A 158 -6.23 -22.39 12.12
N SER A 159 -7.46 -22.28 11.60
CA SER A 159 -8.44 -21.24 12.01
C SER A 159 -8.80 -21.25 13.49
N ASP A 160 -8.68 -22.40 14.14
CA ASP A 160 -8.97 -22.54 15.56
C ASP A 160 -7.96 -21.83 16.47
N LYS A 161 -6.83 -21.38 15.92
CA LYS A 161 -5.82 -20.58 16.62
C LYS A 161 -6.04 -19.08 16.50
N PHE A 162 -7.00 -18.61 15.70
CA PHE A 162 -7.26 -17.18 15.54
C PHE A 162 -8.43 -16.73 16.43
N PRO A 163 -8.36 -15.51 17.00
CA PRO A 163 -9.45 -14.97 17.79
C PRO A 163 -10.74 -15.00 16.96
N LYS A 164 -11.80 -15.59 17.51
CA LYS A 164 -13.16 -15.50 16.98
C LYS A 164 -13.91 -14.45 17.80
N PRO A 165 -13.77 -13.15 17.51
CA PRO A 165 -14.44 -12.14 18.31
C PRO A 165 -15.97 -12.31 18.16
N ASN A 166 -16.61 -12.75 19.25
CA ASN A 166 -18.04 -12.74 19.56
C ASN A 166 -19.03 -12.69 18.38
N GLY A 167 -18.96 -13.68 17.48
CA GLY A 167 -20.10 -14.07 16.63
C GLY A 167 -20.14 -13.51 15.22
N HIS A 168 -19.24 -12.62 14.80
CA HIS A 168 -19.14 -12.21 13.40
C HIS A 168 -17.71 -12.30 12.88
N ASN A 169 -17.58 -13.02 11.76
CA ASN A 169 -16.33 -13.41 11.14
C ASN A 169 -15.99 -12.40 10.06
N LEU A 170 -15.63 -11.16 10.37
CA LEU A 170 -15.15 -10.19 9.37
C LEU A 170 -13.69 -9.85 9.60
N TYR A 171 -12.94 -9.68 8.52
CA TYR A 171 -11.53 -9.29 8.62
C TYR A 171 -11.07 -8.34 7.52
N ILE A 172 -9.96 -7.66 7.80
CA ILE A 172 -9.13 -6.94 6.83
C ILE A 172 -7.66 -7.28 7.13
N ALA A 173 -6.90 -7.71 6.13
CA ALA A 173 -5.44 -7.83 6.26
C ALA A 173 -4.83 -6.44 6.49
N ALA A 174 -3.99 -6.28 7.51
CA ALA A 174 -3.49 -4.98 7.94
C ALA A 174 -2.67 -4.27 6.84
N SER A 175 -2.08 -5.02 5.90
CA SER A 175 -1.37 -4.49 4.74
C SER A 175 -2.22 -3.56 3.88
N TYR A 176 -3.54 -3.76 3.76
CA TYR A 176 -4.42 -2.82 3.04
C TYR A 176 -4.59 -1.49 3.77
N ILE A 177 -4.66 -1.52 5.11
CA ILE A 177 -4.72 -0.31 5.92
C ILE A 177 -3.41 0.45 5.82
N GLN A 178 -2.28 -0.25 5.98
CA GLN A 178 -0.94 0.31 5.85
C GLN A 178 -0.68 0.88 4.45
N PHE A 179 -1.23 0.26 3.41
CA PHE A 179 -1.18 0.75 2.03
C PHE A 179 -1.86 2.12 1.86
N ILE A 180 -2.99 2.34 2.54
CA ILE A 180 -3.70 3.62 2.52
C ILE A 180 -2.93 4.67 3.36
N GLU A 181 -2.53 4.31 4.57
CA GLU A 181 -1.86 5.22 5.50
C GLU A 181 -0.46 5.61 5.02
N GLY A 182 0.27 4.67 4.42
CA GLY A 182 1.58 4.89 3.82
C GLY A 182 1.58 5.84 2.63
N ALA A 183 0.40 6.17 2.08
CA ALA A 183 0.22 7.18 1.04
C ALA A 183 -0.43 8.49 1.55
N GLY A 184 -0.62 8.63 2.87
CA GLY A 184 -1.08 9.88 3.48
C GLY A 184 -2.61 10.03 3.57
N ALA A 185 -3.35 8.93 3.62
CA ALA A 185 -4.79 8.93 3.90
C ALA A 185 -5.13 8.20 5.20
N ARG A 186 -6.36 8.40 5.69
CA ARG A 186 -6.90 7.64 6.83
C ARG A 186 -7.80 6.52 6.32
N ALA A 187 -7.97 5.47 7.10
CA ALA A 187 -8.81 4.33 6.71
C ALA A 187 -10.03 4.16 7.61
N VAL A 188 -11.15 3.73 7.02
CA VAL A 188 -12.37 3.29 7.70
C VAL A 188 -12.67 1.85 7.28
N PRO A 189 -12.80 0.89 8.20
CA PRO A 189 -13.31 -0.43 7.87
C PRO A 189 -14.80 -0.34 7.51
N ILE A 190 -15.17 -0.74 6.29
CA ILE A 190 -16.57 -0.86 5.89
C ILE A 190 -17.04 -2.26 6.24
N LEU A 191 -17.95 -2.36 7.22
CA LEU A 191 -18.51 -3.63 7.67
C LEU A 191 -19.46 -4.21 6.60
N ALA A 192 -19.12 -5.35 6.02
CA ALA A 192 -19.87 -5.96 4.92
C ALA A 192 -21.23 -6.53 5.34
N ASN A 193 -21.42 -6.76 6.65
CA ASN A 193 -22.71 -7.11 7.25
C ASN A 193 -23.57 -5.89 7.59
N GLY A 194 -23.08 -4.67 7.37
CA GLY A 194 -23.86 -3.45 7.59
C GLY A 194 -25.09 -3.40 6.68
N ASP A 195 -26.17 -2.81 7.18
CA ASP A 195 -27.38 -2.61 6.39
C ASP A 195 -27.20 -1.52 5.32
N GLU A 196 -28.19 -1.38 4.44
CA GLU A 196 -28.14 -0.40 3.35
C GLU A 196 -28.02 1.04 3.87
N ALA A 197 -28.66 1.37 5.00
CA ALA A 197 -28.60 2.71 5.57
C ALA A 197 -27.18 3.04 6.05
N TYR A 198 -26.53 2.11 6.75
CA TYR A 198 -25.14 2.21 7.16
C TYR A 198 -24.21 2.36 5.94
N LEU A 199 -24.34 1.48 4.93
CA LEU A 199 -23.46 1.50 3.76
C LEU A 199 -23.59 2.82 2.97
N ARG A 200 -24.82 3.33 2.81
CA ARG A 200 -25.07 4.64 2.20
C ARG A 200 -24.51 5.79 3.03
N LYS A 201 -24.58 5.70 4.36
CA LYS A 201 -24.00 6.70 5.26
C LYS A 201 -22.48 6.74 5.11
N ILE A 202 -21.83 5.59 5.24
CA ILE A 202 -20.37 5.49 5.11
C ILE A 202 -19.89 5.94 3.72
N PHE A 203 -20.58 5.56 2.65
CA PHE A 203 -20.25 5.99 1.28
C PHE A 203 -20.20 7.52 1.15
N LYS A 204 -21.16 8.24 1.75
CA LYS A 204 -21.19 9.72 1.73
C LYS A 204 -20.08 10.35 2.58
N SER A 205 -19.53 9.61 3.53
CA SER A 205 -18.55 10.12 4.49
C SER A 205 -17.10 9.91 4.04
N VAL A 206 -16.82 8.88 3.25
CA VAL A 206 -15.46 8.55 2.77
C VAL A 206 -15.21 9.11 1.37
N ASN A 207 -13.94 9.27 1.00
CA ASN A 207 -13.49 9.90 -0.25
C ASN A 207 -13.12 8.91 -1.36
N GLY A 208 -13.19 7.62 -1.08
CA GLY A 208 -12.92 6.54 -2.01
C GLY A 208 -13.06 5.18 -1.32
N ILE A 209 -13.17 4.11 -2.10
CA ILE A 209 -13.32 2.75 -1.55
C ILE A 209 -12.32 1.79 -2.19
N LEU A 210 -11.70 0.98 -1.34
CA LEU A 210 -10.84 -0.13 -1.72
C LEU A 210 -11.56 -1.47 -1.44
N PHE A 211 -11.64 -2.29 -2.48
CA PHE A 211 -12.02 -3.69 -2.40
C PHE A 211 -10.77 -4.56 -2.34
N PRO A 212 -10.46 -5.15 -1.18
CA PRO A 212 -9.23 -5.92 -1.00
C PRO A 212 -9.30 -7.26 -1.72
N GLY A 213 -8.14 -7.89 -1.87
CA GLY A 213 -8.02 -9.30 -2.24
C GLY A 213 -8.58 -10.21 -1.16
N GLY A 214 -8.79 -11.48 -1.49
CA GLY A 214 -9.52 -12.39 -0.62
C GLY A 214 -9.86 -13.72 -1.27
N ALA A 215 -10.69 -14.51 -0.58
CA ALA A 215 -11.12 -15.83 -1.05
C ALA A 215 -12.62 -16.10 -0.87
N VAL A 216 -13.41 -15.08 -0.49
CA VAL A 216 -14.85 -15.23 -0.34
C VAL A 216 -15.54 -15.28 -1.71
N PRO A 217 -16.60 -16.10 -1.90
CA PRO A 217 -17.40 -16.08 -3.12
C PRO A 217 -18.11 -14.74 -3.27
N PHE A 218 -17.91 -13.97 -4.35
CA PHE A 218 -18.57 -12.66 -4.51
C PHE A 218 -20.01 -12.74 -5.09
N ASN A 219 -20.49 -13.93 -5.45
CA ASN A 219 -21.87 -14.14 -5.92
C ASN A 219 -22.87 -14.19 -4.75
N ASP A 220 -22.51 -14.82 -3.63
CA ASP A 220 -23.34 -15.01 -2.44
C ASP A 220 -22.51 -14.85 -1.16
N SER A 221 -22.03 -13.62 -0.92
CA SER A 221 -21.36 -13.21 0.32
C SER A 221 -21.80 -11.82 0.76
N LEU A 222 -21.53 -11.50 2.02
CA LEU A 222 -21.63 -10.15 2.56
C LEU A 222 -20.73 -9.19 1.78
N TYR A 223 -19.51 -9.61 1.46
CA TYR A 223 -18.60 -8.84 0.60
C TYR A 223 -19.24 -8.50 -0.75
N GLY A 224 -19.79 -9.50 -1.44
CA GLY A 224 -20.44 -9.32 -2.74
C GLY A 224 -21.69 -8.44 -2.66
N LYS A 225 -22.54 -8.64 -1.64
CA LYS A 225 -23.76 -7.84 -1.44
C LYS A 225 -23.45 -6.38 -1.14
N ALA A 226 -22.59 -6.11 -0.16
CA ALA A 226 -22.20 -4.75 0.21
C ALA A 226 -21.44 -4.07 -0.94
N GLY A 227 -20.51 -4.79 -1.57
CA GLY A 227 -19.72 -4.28 -2.70
C GLY A 227 -20.59 -3.84 -3.89
N ARG A 228 -21.69 -4.55 -4.19
CA ARG A 228 -22.57 -4.18 -5.31
C ARG A 228 -23.27 -2.85 -5.05
N LEU A 229 -23.78 -2.67 -3.83
CA LEU A 229 -24.39 -1.40 -3.43
C LEU A 229 -23.35 -0.27 -3.51
N LEU A 230 -22.13 -0.46 -2.98
CA LEU A 230 -21.08 0.56 -3.01
C LEU A 230 -20.64 0.92 -4.44
N LEU A 231 -20.51 -0.07 -5.34
CA LEU A 231 -20.24 0.19 -6.76
C LEU A 231 -21.36 0.96 -7.44
N GLN A 232 -22.62 0.60 -7.15
CA GLN A 232 -23.77 1.31 -7.66
C GLN A 232 -23.76 2.78 -7.19
N LEU A 233 -23.56 3.02 -5.89
CA LEU A 233 -23.47 4.37 -5.32
C LEU A 233 -22.34 5.18 -5.96
N ALA A 234 -21.18 4.57 -6.19
CA ALA A 234 -20.04 5.22 -6.85
C ALA A 234 -20.37 5.59 -8.31
N ARG A 235 -21.04 4.71 -9.07
CA ARG A 235 -21.49 5.03 -10.44
C ARG A 235 -22.48 6.19 -10.43
N GLU A 236 -23.49 6.12 -9.57
CA GLU A 236 -24.49 7.18 -9.40
C GLU A 236 -23.87 8.52 -8.98
N ALA A 237 -22.81 8.49 -8.18
CA ALA A 237 -22.03 9.68 -7.80
C ALA A 237 -21.33 10.30 -8.99
N ASN A 238 -20.54 9.50 -9.71
CA ASN A 238 -19.83 10.03 -10.86
C ASN A 238 -20.78 10.45 -12.00
N ASP A 239 -21.96 9.83 -12.13
CA ASP A 239 -22.99 10.25 -13.09
C ASP A 239 -23.54 11.66 -12.82
N ARG A 240 -23.67 12.05 -11.54
CA ARG A 240 -24.10 13.40 -11.14
C ARG A 240 -22.95 14.40 -10.96
N GLY A 241 -21.74 14.05 -11.40
CA GLY A 241 -20.55 14.91 -11.32
C GLY A 241 -19.84 14.90 -9.96
N ASP A 242 -20.20 13.98 -9.07
CA ASP A 242 -19.59 13.78 -7.76
C ASP A 242 -18.48 12.72 -7.86
N TYR A 243 -17.23 13.19 -7.95
CA TYR A 243 -16.08 12.37 -8.31
C TYR A 243 -15.74 11.35 -7.22
N PHE A 244 -15.93 10.06 -7.45
CA PHE A 244 -15.72 9.04 -6.41
C PHE A 244 -14.88 7.87 -6.91
N PRO A 245 -13.61 7.74 -6.48
CA PRO A 245 -12.73 6.67 -6.93
C PRO A 245 -12.98 5.32 -6.25
N MET A 246 -12.81 4.26 -7.04
CA MET A 246 -12.88 2.87 -6.59
C MET A 246 -11.60 2.13 -6.95
N TRP A 247 -11.10 1.29 -6.04
CA TRP A 247 -9.92 0.47 -6.24
C TRP A 247 -10.20 -1.01 -5.96
N GLY A 248 -9.88 -1.89 -6.91
CA GLY A 248 -9.98 -3.35 -6.72
C GLY A 248 -8.61 -4.03 -6.76
N THR A 249 -8.29 -4.83 -5.74
CA THR A 249 -7.08 -5.68 -5.73
C THR A 249 -7.48 -7.16 -5.75
N CYS A 250 -6.94 -7.95 -6.67
CA CYS A 250 -7.15 -9.41 -6.76
C CYS A 250 -8.64 -9.80 -6.75
N LEU A 251 -9.20 -10.29 -5.63
CA LEU A 251 -10.64 -10.52 -5.48
C LEU A 251 -11.48 -9.28 -5.82
N GLY A 252 -11.03 -8.08 -5.42
CA GLY A 252 -11.68 -6.83 -5.79
C GLY A 252 -11.65 -6.54 -7.29
N PHE A 253 -10.58 -6.94 -7.99
CA PHE A 253 -10.49 -6.87 -9.46
C PHE A 253 -11.50 -7.81 -10.12
N GLU A 254 -11.53 -9.07 -9.67
CA GLU A 254 -12.49 -10.06 -10.15
C GLU A 254 -13.93 -9.61 -9.92
N PHE A 255 -14.22 -9.08 -8.73
CA PHE A 255 -15.55 -8.63 -8.34
C PHE A 255 -16.05 -7.43 -9.14
N MET A 256 -15.19 -6.43 -9.37
CA MET A 256 -15.56 -5.25 -10.16
C MET A 256 -15.90 -5.62 -11.60
N LEU A 257 -15.11 -6.50 -12.22
CA LEU A 257 -15.34 -6.97 -13.58
C LEU A 257 -16.54 -7.93 -13.66
N TYR A 258 -16.73 -8.79 -12.66
CA TYR A 258 -17.94 -9.62 -12.54
C TYR A 258 -19.22 -8.78 -12.47
N THR A 259 -19.20 -7.69 -11.70
CA THR A 259 -20.36 -6.80 -11.62
C THR A 259 -20.62 -6.09 -12.95
N ALA A 260 -19.55 -5.66 -13.64
CA ALA A 260 -19.64 -5.03 -14.95
C ALA A 260 -20.13 -5.97 -16.07
N SER A 261 -19.92 -7.28 -15.95
CA SER A 261 -20.45 -8.26 -16.91
C SER A 261 -21.93 -8.58 -16.73
N GLY A 262 -22.62 -7.92 -15.79
CA GLY A 262 -23.98 -8.29 -15.39
C GLY A 262 -24.02 -9.53 -14.51
N SER A 263 -23.00 -9.73 -13.66
CA SER A 263 -22.91 -10.84 -12.70
C SER A 263 -22.79 -12.23 -13.36
N GLN A 264 -22.12 -12.30 -14.52
CA GLN A 264 -21.80 -13.55 -15.22
C GLN A 264 -20.44 -14.08 -14.76
N GLU A 265 -20.27 -15.41 -14.68
CA GLU A 265 -18.95 -16.00 -14.43
C GLU A 265 -18.04 -15.76 -15.65
N ILE A 266 -17.06 -14.88 -15.47
CA ILE A 266 -16.15 -14.41 -16.51
C ILE A 266 -14.74 -14.99 -16.38
N ARG A 267 -14.46 -15.67 -15.28
CA ARG A 267 -13.11 -16.12 -14.96
C ARG A 267 -12.84 -17.48 -15.59
N ALA A 268 -11.58 -17.67 -15.97
CA ALA A 268 -11.02 -18.96 -16.32
C ALA A 268 -10.16 -19.47 -15.15
N ASP A 269 -10.05 -20.79 -15.02
CA ASP A 269 -9.10 -21.40 -14.10
C ASP A 269 -7.67 -21.03 -14.50
N CYS A 270 -6.90 -20.55 -13.53
CA CYS A 270 -5.48 -20.25 -13.67
C CYS A 270 -4.70 -20.66 -12.42
N GLY A 271 -3.38 -20.54 -12.47
CA GLY A 271 -2.46 -21.05 -11.47
C GLY A 271 -1.40 -20.05 -11.04
N ALA A 272 -1.66 -18.75 -11.14
CA ALA A 272 -0.72 -17.70 -10.75
C ALA A 272 -0.73 -17.46 -9.22
N VAL A 273 -0.40 -18.52 -8.48
CA VAL A 273 -0.27 -18.51 -7.02
C VAL A 273 1.21 -18.44 -6.65
N ASN A 274 1.58 -17.45 -5.84
CA ASN A 274 2.96 -17.23 -5.42
C ASN A 274 3.93 -16.97 -6.59
N VAL A 275 3.45 -16.22 -7.59
CA VAL A 275 4.19 -15.90 -8.82
C VAL A 275 4.58 -14.42 -8.83
N VAL A 276 5.88 -14.16 -8.94
CA VAL A 276 6.42 -12.81 -9.12
C VAL A 276 6.63 -12.55 -10.60
N ASP A 277 6.07 -11.46 -11.11
CA ASP A 277 6.15 -11.13 -12.52
C ASP A 277 6.29 -9.61 -12.79
N ARG A 278 6.67 -9.30 -14.02
CA ARG A 278 6.62 -7.96 -14.63
C ARG A 278 5.28 -7.79 -15.33
N LEU A 279 4.83 -6.56 -15.56
CA LEU A 279 3.65 -6.29 -16.36
C LEU A 279 4.00 -6.23 -17.85
N LYS A 280 3.22 -6.91 -18.70
CA LYS A 280 3.23 -6.64 -20.14
C LYS A 280 2.19 -5.58 -20.43
N PHE A 281 2.63 -4.32 -20.53
CA PHE A 281 1.76 -3.20 -20.87
C PHE A 281 1.15 -3.36 -22.26
N THR A 282 -0.10 -2.95 -22.40
CA THR A 282 -0.78 -2.75 -23.70
C THR A 282 -0.50 -1.34 -24.22
N GLU A 283 -0.84 -1.06 -25.48
CA GLU A 283 -0.72 0.29 -26.05
C GLU A 283 -1.52 1.34 -25.27
N ALA A 284 -2.65 0.91 -24.70
CA ALA A 284 -3.53 1.72 -23.87
C ALA A 284 -2.83 2.32 -22.64
N ALA A 285 -1.90 1.59 -22.02
CA ALA A 285 -1.24 2.01 -20.79
C ALA A 285 -0.60 3.40 -20.90
N SER A 286 0.04 3.69 -22.03
CA SER A 286 0.74 4.95 -22.27
C SER A 286 -0.16 6.19 -22.26
N LYS A 287 -1.46 6.02 -22.52
CA LYS A 287 -2.47 7.10 -22.55
C LYS A 287 -3.48 7.01 -21.39
N SER A 288 -3.34 5.99 -20.55
CA SER A 288 -4.24 5.73 -19.42
C SER A 288 -4.06 6.77 -18.31
N ARG A 289 -5.07 6.92 -17.46
CA ARG A 289 -4.93 7.76 -16.27
C ARG A 289 -3.97 7.10 -15.27
N LEU A 290 -4.09 5.78 -15.09
CA LEU A 290 -3.30 5.03 -14.12
C LEU A 290 -1.81 4.97 -14.44
N PHE A 291 -1.39 4.97 -15.70
CA PHE A 291 0.04 4.84 -16.07
C PHE A 291 0.59 5.96 -16.93
N GLY A 292 -0.24 6.74 -17.61
CA GLY A 292 0.21 7.72 -18.61
C GLY A 292 1.12 8.82 -18.04
N ASN A 293 0.88 9.22 -16.78
CA ASN A 293 1.67 10.25 -16.09
C ASN A 293 2.63 9.67 -15.03
N ALA A 294 2.77 8.35 -14.95
CA ALA A 294 3.68 7.73 -13.99
C ALA A 294 5.15 8.07 -14.31
N LYS A 295 5.99 8.13 -13.27
CA LYS A 295 7.44 8.31 -13.46
C LYS A 295 8.00 7.22 -14.37
N LYS A 296 8.89 7.58 -15.30
CA LYS A 296 9.53 6.62 -16.22
C LYS A 296 10.23 5.47 -15.49
N SER A 297 10.79 5.72 -14.30
CA SER A 297 11.40 4.68 -13.46
C SER A 297 10.39 3.63 -13.01
N VAL A 298 9.19 4.04 -12.61
CA VAL A 298 8.09 3.14 -12.21
C VAL A 298 7.61 2.33 -13.40
N ILE A 299 7.34 2.96 -14.55
CA ILE A 299 6.94 2.26 -15.77
C ILE A 299 8.00 1.26 -16.24
N SER A 300 9.27 1.66 -16.20
CA SER A 300 10.39 0.78 -16.54
C SER A 300 10.49 -0.41 -15.59
N ALA A 301 10.41 -0.19 -14.28
CA ALA A 301 10.43 -1.25 -13.28
C ALA A 301 9.28 -2.24 -13.47
N LEU A 302 8.04 -1.75 -13.56
CA LEU A 302 6.86 -2.57 -13.81
C LEU A 302 6.98 -3.36 -15.11
N GLY A 303 7.49 -2.75 -16.19
CA GLY A 303 7.55 -3.39 -17.51
C GLY A 303 8.68 -4.41 -17.68
N THR A 304 9.77 -4.30 -16.91
CA THR A 304 11.02 -5.05 -17.16
C THR A 304 11.47 -5.92 -15.99
N LYS A 305 11.06 -5.62 -14.75
CA LYS A 305 11.49 -6.33 -13.54
C LYS A 305 10.35 -7.12 -12.92
N LYS A 306 10.67 -8.23 -12.26
CA LYS A 306 9.70 -9.04 -11.52
C LYS A 306 9.38 -8.35 -10.19
N VAL A 307 8.44 -7.42 -10.23
CA VAL A 307 8.11 -6.51 -9.10
C VAL A 307 6.67 -6.64 -8.61
N THR A 308 5.84 -7.40 -9.29
CA THR A 308 4.43 -7.64 -8.89
C THR A 308 4.26 -9.06 -8.40
N ILE A 309 3.50 -9.26 -7.32
CA ILE A 309 3.24 -10.58 -6.74
C ILE A 309 1.78 -10.99 -6.97
N ASN A 310 1.59 -12.21 -7.46
CA ASN A 310 0.30 -12.76 -7.86
C ASN A 310 -0.11 -13.93 -6.94
N PHE A 311 -1.35 -13.88 -6.47
CA PHE A 311 -1.98 -14.87 -5.59
C PHE A 311 -3.43 -15.14 -6.00
N HIS A 312 -3.63 -15.65 -7.21
CA HIS A 312 -4.96 -15.93 -7.74
C HIS A 312 -5.02 -17.26 -8.48
N LYS A 313 -6.18 -17.91 -8.38
CA LYS A 313 -6.53 -19.16 -9.07
C LYS A 313 -7.49 -18.94 -10.23
N TYR A 314 -8.00 -17.73 -10.33
CA TYR A 314 -8.96 -17.33 -11.32
C TYR A 314 -8.43 -16.10 -12.02
N CYS A 315 -8.57 -16.10 -13.33
CA CYS A 315 -8.03 -15.08 -14.19
C CYS A 315 -9.08 -14.66 -15.21
N ILE A 316 -9.04 -13.41 -15.65
CA ILE A 316 -9.86 -12.94 -16.76
C ILE A 316 -8.95 -12.85 -17.98
N THR A 317 -9.20 -13.70 -18.98
CA THR A 317 -8.45 -13.69 -20.24
C THR A 317 -8.87 -12.49 -21.09
N PRO A 318 -8.00 -11.96 -21.97
CA PRO A 318 -8.42 -10.93 -22.93
C PRO A 318 -9.62 -11.37 -23.80
N GLU A 319 -9.71 -12.65 -24.13
CA GLU A 319 -10.85 -13.22 -24.86
C GLU A 319 -12.14 -13.13 -24.04
N ASN A 320 -12.14 -13.59 -22.79
CA ASN A 320 -13.32 -13.47 -21.92
C ASN A 320 -13.68 -12.00 -21.70
N PHE A 321 -12.68 -11.12 -21.57
CA PHE A 321 -12.90 -9.69 -21.39
C PHE A 321 -13.73 -9.09 -22.54
N THR A 322 -13.39 -9.39 -23.79
CA THR A 322 -14.20 -8.97 -24.95
C THR A 322 -15.52 -9.74 -25.06
N LYS A 323 -15.50 -11.06 -24.86
CA LYS A 323 -16.70 -11.92 -24.95
C LYS A 323 -17.84 -11.47 -24.03
N PHE A 324 -17.50 -11.00 -22.83
CA PHE A 324 -18.46 -10.50 -21.84
C PHE A 324 -18.66 -8.97 -21.90
N ASN A 325 -18.27 -8.33 -23.00
CA ASN A 325 -18.44 -6.89 -23.26
C ASN A 325 -17.80 -5.97 -22.20
N LEU A 326 -16.79 -6.45 -21.46
CA LEU A 326 -16.10 -5.63 -20.47
C LEU A 326 -15.27 -4.53 -21.14
N ASP A 327 -14.86 -4.76 -22.39
CA ASP A 327 -14.19 -3.79 -23.23
C ASP A 327 -15.06 -2.61 -23.63
N GLN A 328 -16.37 -2.61 -23.35
CA GLN A 328 -17.22 -1.42 -23.50
C GLN A 328 -16.99 -0.41 -22.37
N GLU A 329 -16.80 -0.89 -21.15
CA GLU A 329 -16.69 -0.07 -19.93
C GLU A 329 -15.26 0.11 -19.43
N TYR A 330 -14.40 -0.89 -19.62
CA TYR A 330 -13.04 -0.92 -19.10
C TYR A 330 -12.00 -1.01 -20.23
N GLN A 331 -10.79 -0.57 -19.92
CA GLN A 331 -9.63 -0.66 -20.80
C GLN A 331 -8.56 -1.51 -20.13
N ILE A 332 -8.05 -2.51 -20.87
CA ILE A 332 -6.93 -3.34 -20.42
C ILE A 332 -5.64 -2.53 -20.51
N LEU A 333 -4.94 -2.39 -19.39
CA LEU A 333 -3.68 -1.64 -19.30
C LEU A 333 -2.46 -2.56 -19.28
N SER A 334 -2.59 -3.74 -18.69
CA SER A 334 -1.53 -4.76 -18.75
C SER A 334 -2.11 -6.17 -18.77
N ILE A 335 -1.29 -7.07 -19.29
CA ILE A 335 -1.52 -8.51 -19.26
C ILE A 335 -0.31 -9.23 -18.65
N ASN A 336 -0.54 -10.45 -18.19
CA ASN A 336 0.48 -11.39 -17.74
C ASN A 336 0.23 -12.76 -18.38
N TYR A 337 1.21 -13.66 -18.26
CA TYR A 337 1.11 -15.03 -18.76
C TYR A 337 1.33 -16.01 -17.62
N ASP A 338 0.34 -16.84 -17.35
CA ASP A 338 0.49 -17.95 -16.43
C ASP A 338 1.05 -19.17 -17.16
N SER A 339 2.29 -19.55 -16.84
CA SER A 339 2.94 -20.71 -17.44
C SER A 339 2.29 -22.04 -17.07
N THR A 340 1.55 -22.09 -15.96
CA THR A 340 0.92 -23.32 -15.47
C THR A 340 -0.32 -23.65 -16.29
N SER A 341 -1.26 -22.69 -16.41
CA SER A 341 -2.45 -22.84 -17.25
C SER A 341 -2.20 -22.58 -18.74
N LYS A 342 -1.05 -22.01 -19.10
CA LYS A 342 -0.71 -21.55 -20.45
C LYS A 342 -1.67 -20.46 -20.98
N LEU A 343 -2.20 -19.64 -20.07
CA LEU A 343 -3.15 -18.58 -20.40
C LEU A 343 -2.52 -17.20 -20.22
N SER A 344 -2.82 -16.29 -21.15
CA SER A 344 -2.64 -14.86 -20.91
C SER A 344 -3.85 -14.31 -20.17
N TYR A 345 -3.63 -13.46 -19.17
CA TYR A 345 -4.69 -12.86 -18.37
C TYR A 345 -4.46 -11.36 -18.19
N VAL A 346 -5.56 -10.64 -18.00
CA VAL A 346 -5.58 -9.21 -17.71
C VAL A 346 -5.07 -8.99 -16.28
N SER A 347 -4.09 -8.11 -16.12
CA SER A 347 -3.47 -7.84 -14.81
C SER A 347 -3.71 -6.42 -14.28
N SER A 348 -4.10 -5.47 -15.14
CA SER A 348 -4.60 -4.17 -14.70
C SER A 348 -5.60 -3.59 -15.69
N VAL A 349 -6.59 -2.87 -15.16
CA VAL A 349 -7.63 -2.17 -15.91
C VAL A 349 -7.93 -0.81 -15.30
N GLU A 350 -8.46 0.09 -16.12
CA GLU A 350 -9.19 1.27 -15.65
C GLU A 350 -10.53 1.37 -16.39
N HIS A 351 -11.54 1.90 -15.72
CA HIS A 351 -12.82 2.18 -16.36
C HIS A 351 -12.67 3.37 -17.30
N LYS A 352 -13.31 3.36 -18.48
CA LYS A 352 -13.13 4.41 -19.49
C LYS A 352 -13.66 5.77 -19.05
N ARG A 353 -14.78 5.79 -18.32
CA ARG A 353 -15.45 6.99 -17.80
C ARG A 353 -15.20 7.31 -16.32
N TYR A 354 -15.47 6.37 -15.42
CA TYR A 354 -15.37 6.56 -13.97
C TYR A 354 -13.93 6.37 -13.45
N PRO A 355 -13.57 6.98 -12.31
CA PRO A 355 -12.27 6.79 -11.65
C PRO A 355 -12.18 5.44 -10.93
N PHE A 356 -12.48 4.35 -11.65
CA PHE A 356 -12.44 3.00 -11.15
C PHE A 356 -11.22 2.29 -11.72
N TYR A 357 -10.42 1.71 -10.83
CA TYR A 357 -9.15 1.08 -11.14
C TYR A 357 -9.10 -0.29 -10.50
N ALA A 358 -8.48 -1.25 -11.18
CA ALA A 358 -8.29 -2.55 -10.58
C ALA A 358 -7.01 -3.23 -11.07
N VAL A 359 -6.36 -3.96 -10.15
CA VAL A 359 -5.15 -4.72 -10.39
C VAL A 359 -5.33 -6.16 -9.89
N GLN A 360 -4.89 -7.13 -10.66
CA GLN A 360 -4.99 -8.55 -10.29
C GLN A 360 -3.90 -8.98 -9.28
N PHE A 361 -2.76 -8.28 -9.28
CA PHE A 361 -1.63 -8.49 -8.38
C PHE A 361 -1.78 -7.69 -7.07
N HIS A 362 -0.91 -7.96 -6.09
CA HIS A 362 -1.00 -7.40 -4.74
C HIS A 362 0.13 -6.39 -4.44
N PRO A 363 -0.05 -5.08 -4.73
CA PRO A 363 0.97 -4.07 -4.40
C PRO A 363 1.14 -3.87 -2.88
N GLU A 364 0.10 -4.07 -2.08
CA GLU A 364 0.14 -3.95 -0.62
C GLU A 364 1.09 -4.97 0.02
N LYS A 365 1.15 -6.19 -0.53
CA LYS A 365 2.01 -7.27 -0.02
C LYS A 365 3.48 -6.89 -0.10
N VAL A 366 3.89 -6.28 -1.22
CA VAL A 366 5.28 -5.85 -1.47
C VAL A 366 5.79 -4.89 -0.40
N LEU A 367 4.91 -4.03 0.12
CA LEU A 367 5.27 -3.02 1.10
C LEU A 367 5.23 -3.54 2.54
N TYR A 368 4.31 -4.46 2.85
CA TYR A 368 3.94 -4.72 4.25
C TYR A 368 3.86 -6.19 4.68
N GLU A 369 3.96 -7.16 3.76
CA GLU A 369 3.88 -8.59 4.10
C GLU A 369 5.24 -9.28 3.98
N TRP A 370 5.67 -9.96 5.04
CA TRP A 370 7.05 -10.47 5.18
C TRP A 370 7.14 -11.98 5.39
N THR A 371 6.06 -12.71 5.09
CA THR A 371 6.02 -14.16 5.30
C THR A 371 7.07 -14.86 4.43
N THR A 372 7.86 -15.75 5.04
CA THR A 372 8.89 -16.52 4.32
C THR A 372 8.31 -17.63 3.45
N LYS A 373 7.00 -17.87 3.55
CA LYS A 373 6.27 -18.85 2.72
C LYS A 373 5.99 -18.35 1.30
N GLU A 374 6.09 -17.04 1.09
CA GLU A 374 5.74 -16.37 -0.16
C GLU A 374 6.99 -15.73 -0.79
N LYS A 375 7.01 -15.61 -2.12
CA LYS A 375 8.12 -15.04 -2.89
C LYS A 375 7.97 -13.53 -3.06
N ILE A 376 7.41 -12.83 -2.07
CA ILE A 376 7.08 -11.40 -2.19
C ILE A 376 8.37 -10.62 -2.50
N PRO A 377 8.43 -9.84 -3.60
CA PRO A 377 9.61 -9.05 -3.92
C PRO A 377 9.68 -7.82 -3.00
N HIS A 378 10.81 -7.60 -2.35
CA HIS A 378 11.08 -6.42 -1.52
C HIS A 378 12.25 -5.58 -2.06
N SER A 379 12.53 -5.66 -3.38
CA SER A 379 13.55 -4.81 -3.98
C SER A 379 13.09 -3.35 -3.96
N ARG A 380 14.05 -2.42 -4.03
CA ARG A 380 13.75 -0.98 -4.10
C ARG A 380 12.74 -0.65 -5.20
N GLU A 381 12.88 -1.26 -6.37
CA GLU A 381 11.98 -1.03 -7.49
C GLU A 381 10.60 -1.64 -7.27
N ALA A 382 10.50 -2.75 -6.56
CA ALA A 382 9.21 -3.32 -6.17
C ALA A 382 8.49 -2.41 -5.18
N ILE A 383 9.21 -1.88 -4.20
CA ILE A 383 8.69 -0.93 -3.21
C ILE A 383 8.25 0.36 -3.91
N GLU A 384 9.09 0.98 -4.73
CA GLU A 384 8.75 2.22 -5.45
C GLU A 384 7.55 2.02 -6.41
N SER A 385 7.48 0.86 -7.10
CA SER A 385 6.36 0.54 -7.98
C SER A 385 5.06 0.28 -7.22
N SER A 386 5.14 -0.32 -6.04
CA SER A 386 3.95 -0.62 -5.21
C SER A 386 3.44 0.63 -4.50
N GLN A 387 4.34 1.47 -4.00
CA GLN A 387 4.01 2.77 -3.42
C GLN A 387 3.33 3.70 -4.43
N TYR A 388 3.68 3.60 -5.72
CA TYR A 388 3.03 4.37 -6.78
C TYR A 388 1.51 4.13 -6.80
N PHE A 389 1.06 2.88 -6.70
CA PHE A 389 -0.37 2.56 -6.72
C PHE A 389 -1.12 3.12 -5.50
N ALA A 390 -0.49 3.09 -4.33
CA ALA A 390 -1.03 3.68 -3.11
C ALA A 390 -1.21 5.19 -3.28
N ASN A 391 -0.15 5.88 -3.70
CA ASN A 391 -0.16 7.32 -3.93
C ASN A 391 -1.21 7.71 -4.98
N TYR A 392 -1.30 6.95 -6.07
CA TYR A 392 -2.28 7.19 -7.12
C TYR A 392 -3.72 7.13 -6.59
N LEU A 393 -4.08 6.07 -5.84
CA LEU A 393 -5.40 5.96 -5.23
C LEU A 393 -5.71 7.15 -4.32
N ILE A 394 -4.75 7.54 -3.47
CA ILE A 394 -4.96 8.67 -2.55
C ILE A 394 -5.12 9.98 -3.32
N ASP A 395 -4.32 10.23 -4.36
CA ASP A 395 -4.44 11.42 -5.18
C ASP A 395 -5.79 11.50 -5.93
N GLU A 396 -6.36 10.37 -6.33
CA GLU A 396 -7.73 10.32 -6.86
C GLU A 396 -8.76 10.67 -5.78
N ALA A 397 -8.59 10.18 -4.55
CA ALA A 397 -9.53 10.42 -3.46
C ALA A 397 -9.54 11.86 -2.97
N LYS A 398 -8.46 12.62 -3.14
CA LYS A 398 -8.41 14.05 -2.83
C LYS A 398 -9.34 14.91 -3.71
N LYS A 399 -9.91 14.34 -4.78
CA LYS A 399 -10.71 15.07 -5.79
C LYS A 399 -12.20 15.16 -5.45
N ASN A 400 -12.62 14.77 -4.25
CA ASN A 400 -13.96 15.05 -3.72
C ASN A 400 -13.93 15.55 -2.29
N ASN A 401 -15.06 16.13 -1.88
CA ASN A 401 -15.24 16.80 -0.60
C ASN A 401 -16.20 16.01 0.32
N HIS A 402 -16.32 14.70 0.13
CA HIS A 402 -17.05 13.84 1.07
C HIS A 402 -16.41 13.95 2.47
N THR A 403 -17.25 14.04 3.49
CA THR A 403 -16.84 14.18 4.89
C THR A 403 -17.89 13.55 5.80
N PHE A 404 -17.47 13.12 6.98
CA PHE A 404 -18.40 12.75 8.05
C PHE A 404 -19.18 13.97 8.53
N GLU A 405 -20.39 13.74 9.06
CA GLU A 405 -21.26 14.81 9.58
C GLU A 405 -20.63 15.56 10.76
N SER A 406 -19.79 14.89 11.55
CA SER A 406 -19.05 15.50 12.65
C SER A 406 -17.69 14.82 12.88
N GLN A 407 -16.79 15.52 13.58
CA GLN A 407 -15.48 14.99 13.96
C GLN A 407 -15.61 13.80 14.92
N GLU A 408 -16.61 13.79 15.79
CA GLU A 408 -16.89 12.68 16.70
C GLU A 408 -17.34 11.45 15.91
N GLU A 409 -18.15 11.62 14.87
CA GLU A 409 -18.52 10.50 14.00
C GLU A 409 -17.33 9.99 13.20
N GLU A 410 -16.51 10.88 12.64
CA GLU A 410 -15.25 10.49 12.00
C GLU A 410 -14.39 9.65 12.96
N ASN A 411 -14.12 10.18 14.15
CA ASN A 411 -13.27 9.53 15.14
C ASN A 411 -13.78 8.15 15.54
N ARG A 412 -15.10 7.92 15.62
CA ARG A 412 -15.67 6.60 15.96
C ARG A 412 -15.55 5.57 14.83
N ASN A 413 -15.44 6.00 13.58
CA ASN A 413 -15.40 5.10 12.43
C ASN A 413 -13.99 4.80 11.94
N LEU A 414 -12.97 5.56 12.36
CA LEU A 414 -11.59 5.33 11.93
C LEU A 414 -11.04 3.99 12.41
N ILE A 415 -10.12 3.42 11.61
CA ILE A 415 -9.43 2.17 11.93
C ILE A 415 -8.66 2.22 13.25
N TYR A 416 -8.32 3.42 13.75
CA TYR A 416 -7.60 3.64 15.01
C TYR A 416 -8.32 3.10 16.26
N ASN A 417 -9.60 2.80 16.17
CA ASN A 417 -10.37 2.18 17.26
C ASN A 417 -10.19 0.65 17.32
N TYR A 418 -9.50 0.05 16.36
CA TYR A 418 -9.36 -1.39 16.23
C TYR A 418 -7.89 -1.80 16.45
N ILE A 419 -7.70 -2.96 17.08
CA ILE A 419 -6.36 -3.50 17.36
C ILE A 419 -6.14 -4.71 16.45
N PRO A 420 -5.11 -4.70 15.58
CA PRO A 420 -4.83 -5.85 14.74
C PRO A 420 -4.19 -6.98 15.56
N THR A 421 -4.47 -8.22 15.17
CA THR A 421 -3.83 -9.42 15.74
C THR A 421 -2.61 -9.80 14.92
N PHE A 422 -1.50 -10.20 15.57
CA PHE A 422 -0.31 -10.73 14.89
C PHE A 422 -0.56 -12.16 14.38
N THR A 423 -1.19 -12.27 13.21
CA THR A 423 -1.62 -13.54 12.62
C THR A 423 -0.47 -14.35 12.01
N GLY A 424 0.64 -13.69 11.65
CA GLY A 424 1.81 -14.35 11.09
C GLY A 424 2.45 -15.37 12.03
N ALA A 425 2.43 -15.11 13.35
CA ALA A 425 2.89 -16.06 14.37
C ALA A 425 2.17 -17.40 14.34
N ASN A 426 0.91 -17.41 13.89
CA ASN A 426 0.06 -18.60 13.81
C ASN A 426 0.07 -19.22 12.41
N GLY A 427 0.97 -18.79 11.54
CA GLY A 427 1.16 -19.38 10.22
C GLY A 427 0.27 -18.82 9.12
N SER A 428 -0.47 -17.73 9.38
CA SER A 428 -1.11 -16.95 8.31
C SER A 428 -0.07 -16.41 7.33
N THR A 429 -0.49 -16.16 6.09
CA THR A 429 0.32 -15.43 5.12
C THR A 429 0.29 -13.92 5.32
N PHE A 430 -0.63 -13.41 6.15
CA PHE A 430 -0.66 -12.03 6.62
C PHE A 430 0.08 -11.91 7.95
N GLY A 431 0.97 -10.92 8.04
CA GLY A 431 1.64 -10.53 9.27
C GLY A 431 0.61 -10.15 10.33
N GLN A 432 -0.27 -9.21 10.01
CA GLN A 432 -1.32 -8.73 10.90
C GLN A 432 -2.69 -8.72 10.23
N THR A 433 -3.74 -8.96 11.03
CA THR A 433 -5.13 -8.93 10.57
C THR A 433 -6.01 -8.20 11.58
N TYR A 434 -6.85 -7.28 11.11
CA TYR A 434 -7.94 -6.73 11.90
C TYR A 434 -9.14 -7.66 11.82
N PHE A 435 -9.73 -7.97 12.97
CA PHE A 435 -10.97 -8.73 13.08
C PHE A 435 -12.07 -7.83 13.62
N PHE A 436 -13.28 -7.99 13.09
CA PHE A 436 -14.42 -7.13 13.40
C PHE A 436 -15.59 -8.00 13.87
N ALA A 437 -16.02 -7.76 15.12
CA ALA A 437 -17.31 -8.22 15.62
C ALA A 437 -18.37 -7.13 15.40
N LEU A 438 -19.65 -7.52 15.51
CA LEU A 438 -20.76 -6.58 15.53
C LEU A 438 -20.60 -5.52 16.63
#